data_AF-A0A0G1NF46-F1
#
_entry.id   AF-A0A0G1NF46-F1
#
_cell.length_a   1.000
_cell.length_b   1.000
_cell.length_c   1.000
_cell.angle_alpha   90.00
_cell.angle_beta   90.00
_cell.angle_gamma   90.00
#
_symmetry.space_group_name_H-M   'P 1'
#
loop_
_entity.id
_entity.type
_entity.pdbx_description
1 polymer ?
#
loop_
_entity_poly.entity_id
_entity_poly.type
_entity_poly.pdbx_seq_one_letter_code
_entity_poly.pdbx_strand_id
1 'polypeptide(L)'
;MVRKELFAKTGDEAELIDNALTDFIQVSEINPLDETAKLILEGLSEGERQAIGVAASMGNDVILLIDDRAGRQAAEKLNIKITGLVGVLLMAKERGLIKSVVDVIEEVRNNGYWLSNSLVDIAKQLSGE
;
A
#
# COMPACT_ATOMS: atom_id res chain seq x y z
N MET A 1 8.89 15.09 4.17
CA MET A 1 7.58 15.73 3.93
C MET A 1 6.48 14.93 4.60
N VAL A 2 6.37 13.62 4.32
CA VAL A 2 5.39 12.71 4.95
C VAL A 2 5.40 12.74 6.49
N ARG A 3 6.58 12.63 7.13
CA ARG A 3 6.68 12.76 8.59
C ARG A 3 6.09 14.08 9.11
N LYS A 4 6.37 15.20 8.44
CA LYS A 4 5.85 16.51 8.84
C LYS A 4 4.34 16.61 8.64
N GLU A 5 3.82 15.98 7.60
CA GLU A 5 2.38 15.92 7.31
C GLU A 5 1.63 15.11 8.37
N LEU A 6 2.17 13.94 8.77
CA LEU A 6 1.62 13.15 9.87
C LEU A 6 1.57 13.95 11.18
N PHE A 7 2.68 14.59 11.56
CA PHE A 7 2.74 15.41 12.78
C PHE A 7 2.01 16.76 12.69
N ALA A 8 1.53 17.15 11.51
CA ALA A 8 0.72 18.35 11.33
C ALA A 8 -0.78 18.07 11.52
N LYS A 9 -1.20 16.80 11.58
CA LYS A 9 -2.58 16.43 11.90
C LYS A 9 -2.93 16.84 13.32
N THR A 10 -4.20 17.19 13.55
CA THR A 10 -4.71 17.66 14.85
C THR A 10 -6.08 17.06 15.13
N GLY A 11 -6.52 17.10 16.40
CA GLY A 11 -7.78 16.50 16.83
C GLY A 11 -7.76 14.97 16.71
N ASP A 12 -8.91 14.38 16.42
CA ASP A 12 -9.12 12.92 16.39
C ASP A 12 -8.14 12.19 15.44
N GLU A 13 -7.73 12.83 14.34
CA GLU A 13 -6.75 12.24 13.42
C GLU A 13 -5.38 12.04 14.08
N ALA A 14 -4.95 12.99 14.92
CA ALA A 14 -3.67 12.89 15.62
C ALA A 14 -3.71 11.74 16.66
N GLU A 15 -4.81 11.60 17.40
CA GLU A 15 -4.97 10.51 18.36
C GLU A 15 -4.96 9.14 17.69
N LEU A 16 -5.60 9.00 16.53
CA LEU A 16 -5.58 7.76 15.75
C LEU A 16 -4.16 7.41 15.25
N ILE A 17 -3.40 8.41 14.79
CA ILE A 17 -2.01 8.23 14.37
C ILE A 17 -1.14 7.81 15.56
N ASP A 18 -1.26 8.48 16.70
CA ASP A 18 -0.48 8.14 17.90
C ASP A 18 -0.78 6.72 18.37
N ASN A 19 -2.06 6.33 18.41
CA ASN A 19 -2.45 4.96 18.75
C ASN A 19 -1.86 3.94 17.76
N ALA A 20 -1.93 4.20 16.46
CA ALA A 20 -1.38 3.32 15.43
C ALA A 20 0.15 3.17 15.55
N LEU A 21 0.88 4.25 15.89
CA LEU A 21 2.32 4.25 16.14
C LEU A 21 2.73 3.44 17.39
N THR A 22 1.80 3.20 18.31
CA THR A 22 2.04 2.35 19.49
C THR A 22 1.62 0.89 19.30
N ASP A 23 0.92 0.56 18.20
CA ASP A 23 0.36 -0.76 17.94
C ASP A 23 1.03 -1.42 16.73
N PHE A 24 0.55 -1.11 15.52
CA PHE A 24 0.92 -1.85 14.30
C PHE A 24 1.85 -1.08 13.36
N ILE A 25 2.02 0.24 13.52
CA ILE A 25 2.98 1.02 12.73
C ILE A 25 4.33 1.00 13.45
N GLN A 26 5.36 0.54 12.75
CA GLN A 26 6.73 0.49 13.26
C GLN A 26 7.59 1.57 12.61
N VAL A 27 8.45 2.20 13.42
CA VAL A 27 9.44 3.16 12.94
C VAL A 27 10.80 2.47 12.91
N SER A 28 11.43 2.45 11.74
CA SER A 28 12.77 1.90 11.54
C SER A 28 13.68 2.91 10.85
N GLU A 29 14.99 2.76 11.07
CA GLU A 29 15.98 3.40 10.22
C GLU A 29 16.09 2.65 8.90
N ILE A 30 16.21 3.39 7.81
CA ILE A 30 16.34 2.83 6.46
C ILE A 30 17.78 2.91 6.00
N ASN A 31 18.24 1.85 5.34
CA ASN A 31 19.52 1.89 4.64
C ASN A 31 19.44 2.87 3.46
N PRO A 32 20.51 3.62 3.17
CA PRO A 32 20.56 4.45 1.97
C PRO A 32 20.33 3.62 0.70
N LEU A 33 19.50 4.14 -0.19
CA LEU A 33 19.31 3.56 -1.52
C LEU A 33 20.59 3.68 -2.34
N ASP A 34 20.86 2.67 -3.17
CA ASP A 34 21.90 2.77 -4.18
C ASP A 34 21.50 3.74 -5.32
N GLU A 35 22.47 4.12 -6.15
CA GLU A 35 22.23 5.09 -7.24
C GLU A 35 21.25 4.57 -8.30
N THR A 36 21.21 3.26 -8.53
CA THR A 36 20.26 2.66 -9.49
C THR A 36 18.84 2.83 -9.00
N ALA A 37 18.59 2.58 -7.72
CA ALA A 37 17.30 2.77 -7.09
C ALA A 37 16.89 4.25 -7.08
N LYS A 38 17.82 5.17 -6.79
CA LYS A 38 17.53 6.61 -6.87
C LYS A 38 17.08 7.03 -8.28
N LEU A 39 17.77 6.58 -9.33
CA LEU A 39 17.42 6.88 -10.72
C LEU A 39 16.05 6.33 -11.12
N ILE A 40 15.71 5.12 -10.67
CA ILE A 40 14.40 4.51 -10.94
C ILE A 40 13.26 5.33 -10.31
N LEU A 41 13.51 6.00 -9.18
CA LEU A 41 12.52 6.75 -8.41
C LEU A 41 12.47 8.26 -8.72
N GLU A 42 13.34 8.77 -9.59
CA GLU A 42 13.51 10.22 -9.85
C GLU A 42 12.24 10.90 -10.37
N GLY A 43 11.38 10.16 -11.07
CA GLY A 43 10.12 10.65 -11.64
C GLY A 43 8.87 10.46 -10.77
N LEU A 44 9.00 9.89 -9.57
CA LEU A 44 7.86 9.61 -8.69
C LEU A 44 7.59 10.75 -7.72
N SER A 45 6.35 10.77 -7.21
CA SER A 45 6.00 11.66 -6.10
C SER A 45 6.86 11.35 -4.88
N GLU A 46 7.03 12.35 -4.01
CA GLU A 46 7.81 12.18 -2.78
C GLU A 46 7.29 11.04 -1.91
N GLY A 47 5.96 10.91 -1.78
CA GLY A 47 5.33 9.86 -0.97
C GLY A 47 5.64 8.45 -1.51
N GLU A 48 5.47 8.24 -2.82
CA GLU A 48 5.77 6.96 -3.47
C GLU A 48 7.27 6.63 -3.39
N ARG A 49 8.14 7.61 -3.65
CA ARG A 49 9.59 7.43 -3.55
C ARG A 49 10.01 7.04 -2.14
N GLN A 50 9.40 7.63 -1.10
CA GLN A 50 9.66 7.24 0.29
C GLN A 50 9.13 5.82 0.59
N ALA A 51 7.91 5.49 0.18
CA ALA A 51 7.33 4.17 0.43
C ALA A 51 8.13 3.04 -0.26
N ILE A 52 8.47 3.23 -1.54
CA ILE A 52 9.31 2.30 -2.29
C ILE A 52 10.72 2.24 -1.70
N GLY A 53 11.27 3.38 -1.27
CA GLY A 53 12.59 3.43 -0.63
C GLY A 53 12.66 2.62 0.67
N VAL A 54 11.62 2.72 1.51
CA VAL A 54 11.50 1.88 2.72
C VAL A 54 11.47 0.41 2.33
N ALA A 55 10.61 0.02 1.39
CA ALA A 55 10.51 -1.37 0.95
C ALA A 55 11.83 -1.90 0.37
N ALA A 56 12.52 -1.13 -0.47
CA ALA A 56 13.82 -1.49 -1.02
C ALA A 56 14.89 -1.72 0.08
N SER A 57 14.86 -0.92 1.14
CA SER A 57 15.81 -1.05 2.25
C SER A 57 15.58 -2.28 3.14
N MET A 58 14.38 -2.87 3.08
CA MET A 58 13.97 -4.05 3.87
C MET A 58 14.06 -5.37 3.08
N GLY A 59 14.47 -5.32 1.81
CA GLY A 59 14.64 -6.51 0.97
C GLY A 59 13.32 -7.25 0.70
N ASN A 60 13.36 -8.59 0.73
CA ASN A 60 12.25 -9.46 0.31
C ASN A 60 11.23 -9.80 1.42
N ASP A 61 11.41 -9.23 2.60
CA ASP A 61 10.62 -9.53 3.81
C ASP A 61 9.33 -8.70 3.90
N VAL A 62 9.11 -7.80 2.94
CA VAL A 62 7.97 -6.88 2.93
C VAL A 62 7.16 -6.99 1.64
N ILE A 63 5.90 -6.59 1.73
CA ILE A 63 5.01 -6.38 0.59
C ILE A 63 4.60 -4.90 0.58
N LEU A 64 4.83 -4.23 -0.54
CA LEU A 64 4.51 -2.82 -0.69
C LEU A 64 3.07 -2.65 -1.22
N LEU A 65 2.22 -1.97 -0.46
CA LEU A 65 0.92 -1.52 -0.93
C LEU A 65 1.10 -0.24 -1.76
N ILE A 66 0.71 -0.28 -3.04
CA ILE A 66 0.86 0.85 -3.95
C ILE A 66 -0.29 0.90 -4.98
N ASP A 67 -0.84 2.09 -5.18
CA ASP A 67 -2.07 2.35 -5.92
C ASP A 67 -1.84 2.97 -7.31
N ASP A 68 -0.75 3.73 -7.49
CA ASP A 68 -0.37 4.32 -8.77
C ASP A 68 0.41 3.36 -9.71
N ARG A 69 0.25 3.56 -11.02
CA ARG A 69 0.90 2.77 -12.06
C ARG A 69 2.41 3.03 -12.15
N ALA A 70 2.87 4.28 -12.01
CA ALA A 70 4.29 4.61 -12.16
C ALA A 70 5.13 3.98 -11.04
N GLY A 71 4.64 4.05 -9.80
CA GLY A 71 5.19 3.43 -8.62
C GLY A 71 5.17 1.91 -8.70
N ARG A 72 4.10 1.29 -9.22
CA ARG A 72 4.09 -0.16 -9.51
C ARG A 72 5.23 -0.55 -10.45
N GLN A 73 5.41 0.19 -11.55
CA GLN A 73 6.49 -0.07 -12.51
C GLN A 73 7.88 0.12 -11.89
N ALA A 74 8.04 1.12 -11.02
CA ALA A 74 9.29 1.35 -10.31
C ALA A 74 9.61 0.23 -9.31
N ALA A 75 8.62 -0.19 -8.52
CA ALA A 75 8.75 -1.29 -7.58
C ALA A 75 9.08 -2.61 -8.28
N GLU A 76 8.44 -2.89 -9.42
CA GLU A 76 8.74 -4.06 -10.26
C GLU A 76 10.20 -4.04 -10.77
N LYS A 77 10.71 -2.89 -11.24
CA LYS A 77 12.12 -2.74 -11.66
C LYS A 77 13.11 -3.00 -10.52
N LEU A 78 12.69 -2.76 -9.28
CA LEU A 78 13.47 -3.01 -8.07
C LEU A 78 13.24 -4.42 -7.48
N ASN A 79 12.47 -5.27 -8.16
CA ASN A 79 12.06 -6.59 -7.67
C ASN A 79 11.33 -6.58 -6.31
N ILE A 80 10.63 -5.49 -6.00
CA ILE A 80 9.85 -5.35 -4.77
C ILE A 80 8.51 -6.02 -4.98
N LYS A 81 8.11 -6.89 -4.05
CA LYS A 81 6.77 -7.47 -4.04
C LYS A 81 5.75 -6.37 -3.77
N ILE A 82 4.77 -6.25 -4.65
CA ILE A 82 3.70 -5.25 -4.54
C ILE A 82 2.35 -5.92 -4.31
N THR A 83 1.44 -5.17 -3.68
CA THR A 83 0.01 -5.49 -3.61
C THR A 83 -0.81 -4.21 -3.84
N GLY A 84 -2.11 -4.40 -4.05
CA GLY A 84 -3.10 -3.34 -4.12
C GLY A 84 -4.29 -3.67 -3.22
N LEU A 85 -5.31 -2.81 -3.20
CA LEU A 85 -6.52 -3.00 -2.40
C LEU A 85 -7.11 -4.41 -2.53
N VAL A 86 -7.30 -4.90 -3.76
CA VAL A 86 -7.88 -6.23 -4.01
C VAL A 86 -7.05 -7.35 -3.38
N GLY A 87 -5.72 -7.26 -3.45
CA GLY A 87 -4.84 -8.25 -2.81
C GLY A 87 -4.99 -8.24 -1.28
N VAL A 88 -5.16 -7.07 -0.68
CA VAL A 88 -5.43 -6.94 0.76
C VAL A 88 -6.77 -7.56 1.13
N LEU A 89 -7.82 -7.33 0.34
CA LEU A 89 -9.13 -7.94 0.59
C LEU A 89 -9.11 -9.46 0.46
N LEU A 90 -8.40 -10.00 -0.55
CA LEU A 90 -8.21 -11.44 -0.70
C LEU A 90 -7.52 -12.06 0.53
N MET A 91 -6.43 -11.43 1.01
CA MET A 91 -5.75 -11.86 2.25
C MET A 91 -6.67 -11.78 3.47
N ALA A 92 -7.51 -10.75 3.56
CA ALA A 92 -8.47 -10.61 4.65
C ALA A 92 -9.52 -11.73 4.63
N LYS A 93 -10.01 -12.12 3.45
CA LYS A 93 -10.95 -13.23 3.30
C LYS A 93 -10.30 -14.56 3.65
N GLU A 94 -9.09 -14.82 3.16
CA GLU A 94 -8.33 -16.03 3.49
C GLU A 94 -8.15 -16.19 5.01
N ARG A 95 -7.97 -15.08 5.72
CA ARG A 95 -7.86 -15.03 7.19
C ARG A 95 -9.21 -15.04 7.93
N GLY A 96 -10.34 -15.10 7.22
CA GLY A 96 -11.68 -15.09 7.80
C GLY A 96 -12.10 -13.75 8.41
N LEU A 97 -11.41 -12.65 8.09
CA LEU A 97 -11.71 -11.31 8.60
C LEU A 97 -12.91 -10.67 7.88
N ILE A 98 -13.13 -11.06 6.63
CA ILE A 98 -14.29 -10.65 5.82
C ILE A 98 -14.97 -11.88 5.21
N LYS A 99 -16.28 -11.79 4.98
CA LYS A 99 -17.08 -12.88 4.41
C LYS A 99 -17.07 -12.90 2.89
N SER A 100 -17.09 -11.71 2.28
CA SER A 100 -17.14 -11.52 0.83
C SER A 100 -16.15 -10.42 0.43
N VAL A 101 -15.31 -10.71 -0.57
CA VAL A 101 -14.45 -9.72 -1.21
C VAL A 101 -15.28 -8.82 -2.11
N VAL A 102 -16.27 -9.37 -2.80
CA VAL A 102 -17.12 -8.65 -3.74
C VAL A 102 -17.96 -7.58 -3.03
N ASP A 103 -18.57 -7.92 -1.90
CA ASP A 103 -19.41 -6.99 -1.13
C ASP A 103 -18.59 -5.77 -0.69
N VAL A 104 -17.37 -5.99 -0.19
CA VAL A 104 -16.47 -4.91 0.24
C VAL A 104 -16.00 -4.08 -0.96
N ILE A 105 -15.73 -4.71 -2.11
CA ILE A 105 -15.40 -4.01 -3.36
C ILE A 105 -16.56 -3.10 -3.80
N GLU A 106 -17.79 -3.59 -3.77
CA GLU A 106 -18.96 -2.80 -4.16
C GLU A 106 -19.22 -1.67 -3.14
N GLU A 107 -18.99 -1.90 -1.85
CA GLU A 107 -19.06 -0.85 -0.83
C GLU A 107 -18.08 0.29 -1.10
N VAL A 108 -16.80 0.00 -1.37
CA VAL A 108 -15.81 1.05 -1.67
C VAL A 108 -16.11 1.76 -3.00
N ARG A 109 -16.66 1.05 -4.00
CA ARG A 109 -17.10 1.67 -5.25
C ARG A 109 -18.26 2.63 -5.06
N ASN A 110 -19.23 2.26 -4.23
CA ASN A 110 -20.35 3.12 -3.87
C ASN A 110 -19.90 4.38 -3.11
N ASN A 111 -18.76 4.31 -2.41
CA ASN A 111 -18.10 5.45 -1.77
C ASN A 111 -17.15 6.23 -2.70
N GLY A 112 -17.15 5.95 -4.01
CA GLY A 112 -16.42 6.72 -5.02
C GLY A 112 -15.04 6.16 -5.41
N TYR A 113 -14.63 5.02 -4.87
CA TYR A 113 -13.37 4.38 -5.28
C TYR A 113 -13.53 3.65 -6.62
N TRP A 114 -12.67 3.94 -7.60
CA TRP A 114 -12.79 3.32 -8.91
C TRP A 114 -12.03 1.99 -9.00
N LEU A 115 -12.74 0.94 -9.41
CA LEU A 115 -12.18 -0.36 -9.79
C LEU A 115 -12.81 -0.81 -11.12
N SER A 116 -11.98 -1.30 -12.05
CA SER A 116 -12.48 -1.82 -13.32
C SER A 116 -13.24 -3.12 -13.11
N ASN A 117 -14.30 -3.36 -13.89
CA ASN A 117 -15.06 -4.61 -13.83
C ASN A 117 -14.16 -5.84 -14.06
N SER A 118 -13.17 -5.74 -14.95
CA SER A 118 -12.18 -6.81 -15.17
C SER A 118 -11.40 -7.18 -13.90
N LEU A 119 -11.08 -6.20 -13.05
CA LEU A 119 -10.38 -6.46 -11.80
C LEU A 119 -11.33 -7.05 -10.74
N VAL A 120 -12.60 -6.64 -10.74
CA VAL A 120 -13.64 -7.25 -9.91
C VAL A 120 -13.87 -8.72 -10.29
N ASP A 121 -13.89 -9.04 -11.59
CA ASP A 121 -14.05 -10.41 -12.06
C ASP A 121 -12.86 -11.30 -11.66
N ILE A 122 -11.63 -10.76 -11.70
CA ILE A 122 -10.45 -11.45 -11.18
C ILE A 122 -10.58 -11.66 -9.65
N ALA A 123 -11.03 -10.66 -8.91
CA ALA A 123 -11.22 -10.76 -7.47
C ALA A 123 -12.24 -11.85 -7.11
N LYS A 124 -13.37 -11.90 -7.82
CA LYS A 124 -14.40 -12.94 -7.74
C LYS A 124 -13.79 -14.33 -7.88
N GLN A 125 -13.14 -14.58 -9.02
CA GLN A 125 -12.49 -15.85 -9.32
C GLN A 125 -11.48 -16.27 -8.25
N LEU A 126 -10.61 -15.35 -7.82
CA LEU A 126 -9.58 -15.64 -6.79
C LEU A 126 -10.18 -15.85 -5.40
N SER A 127 -11.32 -15.23 -5.10
CA SER A 127 -12.01 -15.35 -3.82
C SER A 127 -12.96 -16.56 -3.75
N GLY A 128 -13.24 -17.22 -4.87
CA GLY A 128 -14.23 -18.31 -4.94
C GLY A 128 -15.68 -17.82 -4.83
N GLU A 129 -15.97 -16.59 -5.25
CA GLU A 129 -17.30 -15.97 -5.36
C GLU A 129 -17.70 -15.76 -6.81
#